data_AF-A0AA39PLH8-F1
#
_entry.id   AF-A0AA39PLH8-F1
#
_cell.length_a   1.000
_cell.length_b   1.000
_cell.length_c   1.000
_cell.angle_alpha   90.00
_cell.angle_beta   90.00
_cell.angle_gamma   90.00
#
_symmetry.space_group_name_H-M   'P 1'
#
loop_
_entity.id
_entity.type
_entity.pdbx_description
1 polymer ?
#
loop_
_entity_poly.entity_id
_entity_poly.type
_entity_poly.pdbx_seq_one_letter_code
_entity_poly.pdbx_strand_id
1 'polypeptide(L)'
;MGEMSEWHVSPEQKQFLWPYLSAYRQVKKTARTKPKAYAQFQSQLWLLWHDRFRSELLAPDHLDIEACNHWYACRQEDLALIVQTLEFWEPFYMAGRKLAMSDREKESLKKDAPIVDGGDSIQRSGRVPKPRKFLDYEL
;
A
#
# COMPACT_ATOMS: atom_id res chain seq x y z
N MET A 1 3.44 -29.61 -18.17
CA MET A 1 4.31 -28.62 -17.49
C MET A 1 3.85 -27.27 -17.99
N GLY A 2 2.96 -26.60 -17.25
CA GLY A 2 2.49 -25.26 -17.61
C GLY A 2 3.53 -24.26 -17.15
N GLU A 3 3.96 -23.40 -18.07
CA GLU A 3 4.81 -22.26 -17.80
C GLU A 3 4.23 -21.48 -16.62
N MET A 4 4.98 -21.42 -15.52
CA MET A 4 4.73 -20.43 -14.47
C MET A 4 4.98 -19.07 -15.10
N SER A 5 3.93 -18.45 -15.63
CA SER A 5 3.98 -17.11 -16.20
C SER A 5 4.76 -16.21 -15.27
N GLU A 6 5.85 -15.64 -15.77
CA GLU A 6 6.71 -14.71 -15.04
C GLU A 6 5.84 -13.53 -14.59
N TRP A 7 5.52 -13.50 -13.30
CA TRP A 7 4.44 -12.70 -12.70
C TRP A 7 4.83 -11.23 -12.62
N HIS A 8 4.33 -10.40 -13.53
CA HIS A 8 4.64 -8.97 -13.56
C HIS A 8 3.45 -8.10 -13.16
N VAL A 9 3.32 -7.83 -11.86
CA VAL A 9 2.64 -6.60 -11.41
C VAL A 9 3.36 -5.44 -12.08
N SER A 10 2.62 -4.68 -12.88
CA SER A 10 3.16 -3.60 -13.70
C SER A 10 3.78 -2.49 -12.83
N PRO A 11 4.70 -1.67 -13.34
CA PRO A 11 5.22 -0.52 -12.60
C PRO A 11 4.12 0.43 -12.11
N GLU A 12 3.04 0.60 -12.88
CA GLU A 12 1.90 1.44 -12.49
C GLU A 12 1.12 0.80 -11.33
N GLN A 13 0.83 -0.49 -11.41
CA GLN A 13 0.18 -1.24 -10.34
C GLN A 13 1.01 -1.21 -9.05
N LYS A 14 2.33 -1.33 -9.17
CA LYS A 14 3.30 -1.17 -8.09
C LYS A 14 3.23 0.23 -7.45
N GLN A 15 3.22 1.29 -8.26
CA GLN A 15 3.04 2.66 -7.76
C GLN A 15 1.69 2.85 -7.07
N PHE A 16 0.64 2.25 -7.59
CA PHE A 16 -0.69 2.28 -6.99
C PHE A 16 -0.71 1.61 -5.60
N LEU A 17 0.00 0.50 -5.41
CA LEU A 17 0.04 -0.22 -4.14
C LEU A 17 0.87 0.48 -3.06
N TRP A 18 1.85 1.29 -3.46
CA TRP A 18 2.80 1.95 -2.56
C TRP A 18 2.18 2.67 -1.35
N PRO A 19 1.13 3.51 -1.51
CA PRO A 19 0.53 4.25 -0.40
C PRO A 19 -0.13 3.33 0.65
N TYR A 20 -0.59 2.14 0.25
CA TYR A 20 -1.32 1.22 1.13
C TYR A 20 -0.42 0.33 1.99
N LEU A 21 0.90 0.32 1.72
CA LEU A 21 1.87 -0.52 2.42
C LEU A 21 1.87 -0.27 3.94
N SER A 22 1.73 0.99 4.37
CA SER A 22 1.71 1.34 5.79
C SER A 22 0.48 0.78 6.51
N ALA A 23 -0.70 0.89 5.90
CA ALA A 23 -1.96 0.36 6.40
C ALA A 23 -1.94 -1.17 6.41
N TYR A 24 -1.47 -1.80 5.32
CA TYR A 24 -1.28 -3.24 5.22
C TYR A 24 -0.50 -3.81 6.42
N ARG A 25 0.61 -3.17 6.79
CA ARG A 25 1.41 -3.62 7.95
C ARG A 25 0.67 -3.53 9.27
N GLN A 26 -0.11 -2.48 9.48
CA GLN A 26 -0.88 -2.30 10.72
C GLN A 26 -1.95 -3.38 10.86
N VAL A 27 -2.70 -3.66 9.77
CA VAL A 27 -3.72 -4.70 9.79
C VAL A 27 -3.09 -6.10 9.83
N LYS A 28 -1.96 -6.33 9.17
CA LYS A 28 -1.24 -7.62 9.21
C LYS A 28 -0.77 -7.98 10.62
N LYS A 29 -0.19 -7.02 11.35
CA LYS A 29 0.25 -7.23 12.74
C LYS A 29 -0.87 -7.70 13.66
N THR A 30 -2.10 -7.25 13.40
CA THR A 30 -3.27 -7.57 14.20
C THR A 30 -4.17 -8.62 13.54
N ALA A 31 -3.80 -9.18 12.39
CA ALA A 31 -4.65 -10.09 11.63
C ALA A 31 -5.02 -11.36 12.41
N ARG A 32 -4.12 -11.85 13.27
CA ARG A 32 -4.37 -13.00 14.14
C ARG A 32 -5.45 -12.73 15.20
N THR A 33 -5.54 -11.51 15.71
CA THR A 33 -6.48 -11.12 16.78
C THR A 33 -7.72 -10.41 16.26
N LYS A 34 -7.62 -9.78 15.08
CA LYS A 34 -8.69 -9.04 14.40
C LYS A 34 -8.79 -9.45 12.92
N PRO A 35 -9.19 -10.70 12.61
CA PRO A 35 -9.25 -11.19 11.24
C PRO A 35 -10.22 -10.40 10.36
N LYS A 36 -11.32 -9.89 10.95
CA LYS A 36 -12.30 -9.04 10.24
C LYS A 36 -11.67 -7.77 9.67
N ALA A 37 -10.79 -7.11 10.42
CA ALA A 37 -10.13 -5.89 9.98
C ALA A 37 -9.18 -6.15 8.80
N TYR A 38 -8.50 -7.31 8.81
CA TYR A 38 -7.65 -7.74 7.70
C TYR A 38 -8.48 -8.06 6.45
N ALA A 39 -9.58 -8.79 6.59
CA ALA A 39 -10.50 -9.08 5.48
C ALA A 39 -11.11 -7.79 4.89
N GLN A 40 -11.53 -6.86 5.74
CA GLN A 40 -12.04 -5.54 5.29
C GLN A 40 -11.00 -4.75 4.51
N PHE A 41 -9.75 -4.75 4.97
CA PHE A 41 -8.65 -4.13 4.24
C PHE A 41 -8.47 -4.77 2.85
N GLN A 42 -8.46 -6.11 2.77
CA GLN A 42 -8.34 -6.81 1.49
C GLN A 42 -9.48 -6.47 0.54
N SER A 43 -10.73 -6.46 1.02
CA SER A 43 -11.91 -6.09 0.22
C SER A 43 -11.84 -4.64 -0.28
N GLN A 44 -11.45 -3.71 0.59
CA GLN A 44 -11.33 -2.29 0.19
C GLN A 44 -10.21 -2.08 -0.82
N LEU A 45 -9.05 -2.71 -0.61
CA LEU A 45 -7.94 -2.63 -1.54
C LEU A 45 -8.32 -3.23 -2.91
N TRP A 46 -9.04 -4.35 -2.90
CA TRP A 46 -9.58 -4.96 -4.12
C TRP A 46 -10.51 -4.00 -4.88
N LEU A 47 -11.44 -3.34 -4.19
CA LEU A 47 -12.35 -2.39 -4.84
C LEU A 47 -11.61 -1.21 -5.48
N LEU A 48 -10.60 -0.66 -4.79
CA LEU A 48 -9.80 0.44 -5.31
C LEU A 48 -8.95 0.01 -6.51
N TRP A 49 -8.38 -1.19 -6.44
CA TRP A 49 -7.63 -1.78 -7.55
C TRP A 49 -8.54 -1.99 -8.76
N HIS A 50 -9.71 -2.62 -8.55
CA HIS A 50 -10.66 -2.91 -9.61
C HIS A 50 -11.20 -1.64 -10.28
N ASP A 51 -11.47 -0.58 -9.52
CA ASP A 51 -11.89 0.69 -10.08
C ASP A 51 -10.79 1.33 -10.94
N ARG A 52 -9.54 1.31 -10.43
CA ARG A 52 -8.38 1.90 -11.14
C ARG A 52 -8.05 1.20 -12.45
N PHE A 53 -8.11 -0.14 -12.46
CA PHE A 53 -7.72 -0.96 -13.60
C PHE A 53 -8.93 -1.57 -14.33
N ARG A 54 -10.13 -1.01 -14.16
CA ARG A 54 -11.39 -1.56 -14.70
C ARG A 54 -11.32 -1.91 -16.20
N SER A 55 -10.63 -1.11 -16.99
CA SER A 55 -10.44 -1.34 -18.44
C SER A 55 -9.64 -2.61 -18.75
N GLU A 56 -8.76 -3.03 -17.84
CA GLU A 56 -7.99 -4.27 -17.93
C GLU A 56 -8.76 -5.47 -17.34
N LEU A 57 -9.80 -5.21 -16.54
CA LEU A 57 -10.56 -6.22 -15.79
C LEU A 57 -12.00 -6.35 -16.30
N LEU A 58 -12.18 -6.45 -17.62
CA LEU A 58 -13.50 -6.59 -18.23
C LEU A 58 -14.18 -7.86 -17.71
N ALA A 59 -15.41 -7.69 -17.20
CA ALA A 59 -16.24 -8.80 -16.78
C ALA A 59 -16.81 -9.53 -18.02
N PRO A 60 -16.92 -10.86 -17.98
CA PRO A 60 -17.62 -11.63 -19.00
C PRO A 60 -19.12 -11.31 -19.00
N ASP A 61 -19.85 -11.81 -20.01
CA ASP A 61 -21.30 -11.73 -20.03
C ASP A 61 -21.89 -12.44 -18.79
N HIS A 62 -22.76 -11.74 -18.06
CA HIS A 62 -23.46 -12.24 -16.88
C HIS A 62 -24.36 -13.46 -17.14
N LEU A 63 -24.72 -13.73 -18.40
CA LEU A 63 -25.48 -14.91 -18.79
C LEU A 63 -24.60 -16.17 -18.92
N ASP A 64 -23.28 -15.99 -19.02
CA ASP A 64 -22.31 -17.09 -19.03
C ASP A 64 -21.79 -17.35 -17.61
N ILE A 65 -22.46 -18.27 -16.92
CA ILE A 65 -22.15 -18.65 -15.54
C ILE A 65 -20.74 -19.25 -15.42
N GLU A 66 -20.29 -20.01 -16.44
CA GLU A 66 -18.98 -20.66 -16.41
C GLU A 66 -17.87 -19.62 -16.58
N ALA A 67 -18.01 -18.71 -17.54
CA ALA A 67 -17.08 -17.59 -17.71
C ALA A 67 -17.05 -16.68 -16.48
N CYS A 68 -18.21 -16.40 -15.86
CA CYS A 68 -18.27 -15.64 -14.61
C CYS A 68 -17.50 -16.34 -13.48
N ASN A 69 -17.70 -17.65 -13.29
CA ASN A 69 -17.00 -18.40 -12.24
C ASN A 69 -15.49 -18.42 -12.47
N HIS A 70 -15.05 -18.64 -13.71
CA HIS A 70 -13.64 -18.59 -14.08
C HIS A 70 -13.04 -17.19 -13.83
N TRP A 71 -13.75 -16.14 -14.25
CA TRP A 71 -13.34 -14.77 -14.01
C TRP A 71 -13.18 -14.48 -12.51
N TYR A 72 -14.16 -14.85 -11.69
CA TYR A 72 -14.07 -14.71 -10.23
C TYR A 72 -12.87 -15.45 -9.64
N ALA A 73 -12.56 -16.66 -10.11
CA ALA A 73 -11.37 -17.40 -9.67
C ALA A 73 -10.08 -16.62 -10.01
N CYS A 74 -9.95 -16.13 -11.24
CA CYS A 74 -8.81 -15.30 -11.63
C CYS A 74 -8.72 -13.99 -10.81
N ARG A 75 -9.86 -13.38 -10.45
CA ARG A 75 -9.87 -12.17 -9.60
C ARG A 75 -9.39 -12.48 -8.17
N GLN A 76 -9.69 -13.65 -7.63
CA GLN A 76 -9.18 -14.08 -6.33
C GLN A 76 -7.66 -14.30 -6.36
N GLU A 77 -7.14 -14.86 -7.46
CA GLU A 77 -5.69 -14.97 -7.69
C GLU A 77 -5.03 -13.59 -7.73
N ASP A 78 -5.61 -12.62 -8.45
CA ASP A 78 -5.12 -11.24 -8.46
C ASP A 78 -5.06 -10.61 -7.06
N LEU A 79 -6.09 -10.84 -6.23
CA LEU A 79 -6.07 -10.36 -4.85
C LEU A 79 -4.93 -10.99 -4.04
N ALA A 80 -4.67 -12.28 -4.23
CA ALA A 80 -3.53 -12.96 -3.60
C ALA A 80 -2.19 -12.35 -4.05
N LEU A 81 -2.05 -12.03 -5.34
CA LEU A 81 -0.86 -11.38 -5.90
C LEU A 81 -0.64 -9.97 -5.36
N ILE A 82 -1.72 -9.19 -5.22
CA ILE A 82 -1.68 -7.85 -4.62
C ILE A 82 -1.12 -7.94 -3.20
N VAL A 83 -1.65 -8.88 -2.40
CA VAL A 83 -1.19 -9.11 -1.02
C VAL A 83 0.27 -9.55 -1.00
N GLN A 84 0.65 -10.52 -1.84
CA GLN A 84 2.03 -11.00 -1.94
C GLN A 84 3.01 -9.87 -2.34
N THR A 85 2.60 -8.99 -3.23
CA THR A 85 3.40 -7.82 -3.63
C THR A 85 3.64 -6.87 -2.46
N LEU A 86 2.61 -6.61 -1.66
CA LEU A 86 2.73 -5.82 -0.43
C LEU A 86 3.65 -6.50 0.60
N GLU A 87 3.62 -7.84 0.69
CA GLU A 87 4.55 -8.60 1.55
C GLU A 87 5.99 -8.47 1.11
N PHE A 88 6.25 -8.66 -0.18
CA PHE A 88 7.59 -8.60 -0.75
C PHE A 88 8.23 -7.21 -0.56
N TRP A 89 7.42 -6.15 -0.50
CA TRP A 89 7.89 -4.77 -0.35
C TRP A 89 8.09 -4.32 1.10
N GLU A 90 7.58 -5.08 2.07
CA GLU A 90 7.74 -4.75 3.50
C GLU A 90 9.22 -4.61 3.93
N PRO A 91 10.16 -5.49 3.54
CA PRO A 91 11.57 -5.38 3.92
C PRO A 91 12.28 -4.15 3.33
N PHE A 92 11.98 -3.78 2.08
CA PHE A 92 12.61 -2.63 1.42
C PHE A 92 12.16 -1.31 2.06
N TYR A 93 10.91 -1.23 2.47
CA TYR A 93 10.39 -0.11 3.24
C TYR A 93 10.99 -0.02 4.66
N MET A 94 11.32 -1.17 5.29
CA MET A 94 12.04 -1.20 6.56
C MET A 94 13.47 -0.68 6.45
N ALA A 95 14.16 -1.01 5.36
CA ALA A 95 15.52 -0.51 5.09
C ALA A 95 15.52 1.02 4.88
N GLY A 96 14.59 1.55 4.07
CA GLY A 96 14.47 2.99 3.82
C GLY A 96 14.15 3.81 5.08
N ARG A 97 13.29 3.29 5.98
CA ARG A 97 13.00 3.97 7.26
C ARG A 97 14.16 3.96 8.24
N LYS A 98 14.95 2.87 8.29
CA LYS A 98 16.19 2.85 9.10
C LYS A 98 17.18 3.91 8.62
N LEU A 99 17.32 4.07 7.31
CA LEU A 99 18.16 5.12 6.72
C LEU A 99 17.65 6.51 7.09
N ALA A 100 16.35 6.77 6.91
CA ALA A 100 15.74 8.06 7.24
C ALA A 100 15.78 8.41 8.74
N MET A 101 15.67 7.42 9.64
CA MET A 101 15.87 7.65 11.07
C MET A 101 17.35 7.91 11.39
N SER A 102 18.28 7.17 10.78
CA SER A 102 19.72 7.42 10.95
C SER A 102 20.13 8.82 10.48
N ASP A 103 19.59 9.29 9.36
CA ASP A 103 19.88 10.62 8.85
C ASP A 103 19.25 11.72 9.71
N ARG A 104 18.04 11.47 10.23
CA ARG A 104 17.38 12.38 11.19
C ARG A 104 18.12 12.42 12.54
N GLU A 105 18.63 11.29 13.03
CA GLU A 105 19.46 11.21 14.24
C GLU A 105 20.78 11.99 14.06
N LYS A 106 21.44 11.85 12.90
CA LYS A 106 22.62 12.65 12.53
C LYS A 106 22.30 14.14 12.42
N GLU A 107 21.11 14.51 11.95
CA GLU A 107 20.68 15.90 11.85
C GLU A 107 20.35 16.50 13.23
N SER A 108 19.77 15.72 14.14
CA SER A 108 19.58 16.14 15.55
C SER A 108 20.90 16.30 16.30
N LEU A 109 21.92 15.45 16.06
CA LEU A 109 23.26 15.66 16.63
C LEU A 109 23.98 16.91 16.08
N LYS A 110 23.59 17.41 14.91
CA LYS A 110 24.12 18.67 14.36
C LYS A 110 23.46 19.92 14.94
N LYS A 111 22.30 19.79 15.60
CA LYS A 111 21.59 20.92 16.24
C LYS A 111 22.05 21.24 17.66
N ASP A 112 22.87 20.37 18.25
CA ASP A 112 23.53 20.61 19.55
C ASP A 112 24.94 21.23 19.38
N ALA A 113 25.33 21.58 18.15
CA ALA A 113 26.47 22.49 17.94
C ALA A 113 26.00 23.94 18.17
N PRO A 114 26.73 24.76 18.94
CA PRO A 114 26.29 26.11 19.28
C PRO A 114 26.17 26.96 18.00
N ILE A 115 24.96 27.46 17.75
CA ILE A 115 24.65 28.40 16.68
C ILE A 115 25.21 29.77 17.08
N VAL A 116 26.17 30.27 16.29
CA VAL A 116 26.44 31.70 16.16
C VAL A 116 25.34 32.30 15.29
N ASP A 117 24.82 33.41 15.79
CA ASP A 117 23.71 34.23 15.31
C ASP A 117 23.75 34.61 13.82
N GLY A 118 22.57 34.73 13.21
CA GLY A 118 22.38 35.42 11.93
C GLY A 118 21.32 34.84 10.98
N GLY A 119 20.15 35.49 10.92
CA GLY A 119 19.50 35.82 9.64
C GLY A 119 18.34 34.96 9.13
N ASP A 120 17.14 35.36 9.54
CA ASP A 120 15.95 35.67 8.71
C ASP A 120 15.45 34.73 7.58
N SER A 121 14.14 34.44 7.64
CA SER A 121 13.14 34.26 6.55
C SER A 121 12.26 33.01 6.62
N ILE A 122 10.95 33.24 6.49
CA ILE A 122 9.81 32.37 6.81
C ILE A 122 8.97 32.11 5.53
N GLN A 123 8.47 30.86 5.36
CA GLN A 123 7.28 30.37 4.59
C GLN A 123 7.36 30.20 3.05
N ARG A 124 6.63 29.30 2.34
CA ARG A 124 5.62 28.23 2.62
C ARG A 124 5.43 27.35 1.35
N SER A 125 5.40 26.02 1.49
CA SER A 125 4.22 25.12 1.39
C SER A 125 3.63 24.80 -0.01
N GLY A 126 4.00 23.64 -0.58
CA GLY A 126 3.16 22.88 -1.53
C GLY A 126 2.51 21.69 -0.81
N ARG A 127 1.21 21.79 -0.47
CA ARG A 127 0.46 20.72 0.21
C ARG A 127 -0.01 19.66 -0.79
N VAL A 128 0.46 18.43 -0.63
CA VAL A 128 -0.24 17.21 -1.11
C VAL A 128 -1.27 16.81 -0.03
N PRO A 129 -2.49 16.34 -0.38
CA PRO A 129 -3.50 15.98 0.60
C PRO A 129 -3.04 14.82 1.48
N LYS A 130 -3.12 14.98 2.80
CA LYS A 130 -2.90 13.88 3.75
C LYS A 130 -4.07 12.89 3.68
N PRO A 131 -3.83 11.57 3.74
CA PRO A 131 -4.91 10.62 3.95
C PRO A 131 -5.60 10.92 5.29
N ARG A 132 -6.94 10.96 5.26
CA ARG A 132 -7.78 11.20 6.43
C ARG A 132 -7.49 10.13 7.47
N LYS A 133 -7.38 10.56 8.73
CA LYS A 133 -7.36 9.68 9.90
C LYS A 133 -8.61 8.82 9.85
N PHE A 134 -8.44 7.50 9.89
CA PHE A 134 -9.54 6.60 10.19
C PHE A 134 -10.05 6.98 11.58
N LEU A 135 -11.29 7.46 11.64
CA LEU A 135 -12.01 7.70 12.88
C LEU A 135 -12.15 6.36 13.59
N ASP A 136 -11.68 6.35 14.84
CA ASP A 136 -12.14 5.41 15.85
C ASP A 136 -13.67 5.50 15.92
N TYR A 137 -14.35 4.42 15.54
CA TYR A 137 -15.70 4.18 15.99
C TYR A 137 -15.66 2.97 16.92
N GLU A 138 -15.71 3.29 18.21
CA GLU A 138 -16.30 2.41 19.20
C GLU A 138 -17.79 2.24 18.86
N LEU A 139 -18.20 1.00 18.61
CA LEU A 139 -19.44 0.32 19.07
C LEU A 139 -19.63 -0.98 18.29
#